data_AF-A0A8T7I665-F1
#
_entry.id   AF-A0A8T7I665-F1
#
_cell.length_a   1.000
_cell.length_b   1.000
_cell.length_c   1.000
_cell.angle_alpha   90.00
_cell.angle_beta   90.00
_cell.angle_gamma   90.00
#
_symmetry.space_group_name_H-M   'P 1'
#
loop_
_entity.id
_entity.type
_entity.pdbx_description
1 polymer ?
#
loop_
_entity_poly.entity_id
_entity_poly.type
_entity_poly.pdbx_seq_one_letter_code
_entity_poly.pdbx_strand_id
1 'polypeptide(L)'
;MKKCLGKMFALGMLAVVHSTLALSAQSDLCLENICIGDDVELLDVEWISIPLTYTDKKFVERQLTDGSVEDVYYDYNEQLVADNQVLKELLPYVILNQQFDRKVLDTLSRVRAICSSLTLTGEVKIDSEDRLFVTFRAIANEGRRGELRVVRLERQFDIMSPHLRGGDRIRYKNKKEELKKRFPQLKTVVDIDGRRATLAVHSDEDAVLGFRFISDSSNPLVLKLIDFADIPMIEEDPKAHPLCSTAD
;
A
#
# COMPACT_ATOMS: atom_id res chain seq x y z
N MET A 1 2.11 63.42 -53.63
CA MET A 1 3.43 62.95 -53.12
C MET A 1 3.15 61.77 -52.18
N LYS A 2 3.31 60.53 -52.64
CA LYS A 2 4.39 59.57 -52.29
C LYS A 2 4.65 59.37 -50.77
N LYS A 3 4.30 58.15 -50.29
CA LYS A 3 5.00 57.24 -49.33
C LYS A 3 5.14 57.73 -47.86
N CYS A 4 5.14 56.95 -46.76
CA CYS A 4 5.37 55.54 -46.38
C CYS A 4 4.53 55.22 -45.10
N LEU A 5 3.85 54.07 -44.94
CA LEU A 5 4.26 52.85 -44.21
C LEU A 5 5.20 52.99 -42.99
N GLY A 6 4.70 52.57 -41.82
CA GLY A 6 5.46 52.14 -40.63
C GLY A 6 4.54 51.40 -39.64
N LYS A 7 4.42 50.07 -39.75
CA LYS A 7 4.89 49.05 -38.79
C LYS A 7 4.37 49.24 -37.35
N MET A 8 3.39 48.42 -36.95
CA MET A 8 3.58 47.21 -36.14
C MET A 8 3.97 47.50 -34.69
N PHE A 9 3.04 47.32 -33.76
CA PHE A 9 3.25 46.51 -32.55
C PHE A 9 1.87 45.99 -32.10
N ALA A 10 1.64 44.71 -32.37
CA ALA A 10 0.54 43.97 -31.77
C ALA A 10 0.90 43.75 -30.29
N LEU A 11 0.14 44.37 -29.38
CA LEU A 11 0.14 43.92 -27.99
C LEU A 11 -0.56 42.56 -27.96
N GLY A 12 0.25 41.51 -27.85
CA GLY A 12 -0.24 40.18 -27.51
C GLY A 12 -0.90 40.23 -26.13
N MET A 13 -2.21 39.97 -26.09
CA MET A 13 -2.87 39.51 -24.88
C MET A 13 -2.20 38.18 -24.49
N LEU A 14 -1.34 38.22 -23.47
CA LEU A 14 -1.05 37.03 -22.69
C LEU A 14 -2.35 36.63 -22.00
N ALA A 15 -3.07 35.68 -22.60
CA ALA A 15 -4.00 34.85 -21.86
C ALA A 15 -3.15 34.07 -20.85
N VAL A 16 -3.15 34.54 -19.60
CA VAL A 16 -2.69 33.74 -18.46
C VAL A 16 -3.70 32.62 -18.33
N VAL A 17 -3.40 31.50 -18.99
CA VAL A 17 -4.04 30.21 -18.71
C VAL A 17 -3.67 29.89 -17.28
N HIS A 18 -4.57 30.25 -16.35
CA HIS A 18 -4.59 29.63 -15.04
C HIS A 18 -4.94 28.17 -15.30
N SER A 19 -3.91 27.35 -15.46
CA SER A 19 -3.99 25.92 -15.24
C SER A 19 -4.32 25.74 -13.76
N THR A 20 -5.61 25.86 -13.43
CA THR A 20 -6.16 25.28 -12.22
C THR A 20 -5.97 23.77 -12.40
N LEU A 21 -4.82 23.27 -11.94
CA LEU A 21 -4.68 21.91 -11.47
C LEU A 21 -5.80 21.74 -10.45
N ALA A 22 -6.91 21.17 -10.90
CA ALA A 22 -7.88 20.56 -10.04
C ALA A 22 -7.16 19.38 -9.38
N LEU A 23 -6.41 19.66 -8.32
CA LEU A 23 -6.23 18.70 -7.25
C LEU A 23 -7.64 18.47 -6.73
N SER A 24 -8.29 17.42 -7.23
CA SER A 24 -9.43 16.84 -6.54
C SER A 24 -8.94 16.55 -5.13
N ALA A 25 -9.49 17.27 -4.16
CA ALA A 25 -9.32 17.01 -2.75
C ALA A 25 -9.99 15.67 -2.42
N GLN A 26 -9.41 14.57 -2.89
CA GLN A 26 -9.45 13.32 -2.17
C GLN A 26 -8.76 13.67 -0.86
N SER A 27 -9.48 13.57 0.25
CA SER A 27 -8.90 13.89 1.56
C SER A 27 -7.62 13.06 1.69
N ASP A 28 -6.46 13.70 1.62
CA ASP A 28 -5.17 13.04 1.53
C ASP A 28 -5.02 12.05 2.70
N LEU A 29 -5.31 10.78 2.43
CA LEU A 29 -5.27 9.67 3.39
C LEU A 29 -3.80 9.34 3.62
N CYS A 30 -3.13 10.22 4.36
CA CYS A 30 -1.69 10.16 4.52
C CYS A 30 -1.28 10.03 5.98
N LEU A 31 -0.18 9.33 6.22
CA LEU A 31 0.50 9.21 7.50
C LEU A 31 2.01 9.30 7.25
N GLU A 32 2.72 10.13 8.04
CA GLU A 32 4.18 10.29 7.93
C GLU A 32 4.69 10.54 6.49
N ASN A 33 3.98 11.41 5.74
CA ASN A 33 4.25 11.74 4.33
C ASN A 33 4.08 10.60 3.32
N ILE A 34 3.41 9.51 3.71
CA ILE A 34 3.01 8.44 2.81
C ILE A 34 1.50 8.53 2.63
N CYS A 35 1.03 8.55 1.38
CA CYS A 35 -0.36 8.65 1.02
C CYS A 35 -0.87 7.38 0.34
N ILE A 36 -2.15 7.08 0.53
CA ILE A 36 -2.86 6.14 -0.35
C ILE A 36 -2.75 6.63 -1.79
N GLY A 37 -2.39 5.74 -2.71
CA GLY A 37 -2.18 6.06 -4.12
C GLY A 37 -0.73 6.29 -4.53
N ASP A 38 0.18 6.51 -3.56
CA ASP A 38 1.60 6.67 -3.86
C ASP A 38 2.21 5.37 -4.41
N ASP A 39 3.21 5.51 -5.29
CA ASP A 39 4.00 4.38 -5.76
C ASP A 39 5.12 4.08 -4.76
N VAL A 40 5.18 2.84 -4.27
CA VAL A 40 6.10 2.45 -3.18
C VAL A 40 7.56 2.67 -3.57
N GLU A 41 7.90 2.59 -4.86
CA GLU A 41 9.25 2.81 -5.38
C GLU A 41 9.71 4.27 -5.28
N LEU A 42 8.77 5.22 -5.16
CA LEU A 42 9.04 6.66 -5.06
C LEU A 42 9.11 7.16 -3.61
N LEU A 43 8.74 6.32 -2.65
CA LEU A 43 8.74 6.68 -1.24
C LEU A 43 10.18 6.77 -0.69
N ASP A 44 10.52 7.93 -0.12
CA ASP A 44 11.77 8.16 0.59
C ASP A 44 11.61 7.88 2.08
N VAL A 45 11.56 6.59 2.43
CA VAL A 45 11.36 6.11 3.81
C VAL A 45 12.30 4.96 4.16
N GLU A 46 12.64 4.84 5.45
CA GLU A 46 13.44 3.72 5.95
C GLU A 46 12.51 2.53 6.32
N TRP A 47 12.64 1.42 5.59
CA TRP A 47 11.90 0.19 5.86
C TRP A 47 12.57 -0.62 6.96
N ILE A 48 11.79 -1.14 7.90
CA ILE A 48 12.28 -2.10 8.90
C ILE A 48 12.68 -3.39 8.17
N SER A 49 13.90 -3.85 8.42
CA SER A 49 14.41 -5.08 7.82
C SER A 49 13.68 -6.31 8.35
N ILE A 50 13.35 -7.24 7.46
CA ILE A 50 12.70 -8.50 7.82
C ILE A 50 13.74 -9.62 7.85
N PRO A 51 14.14 -10.11 9.02
CA PRO A 51 15.07 -11.22 9.10
C PRO A 51 14.37 -12.54 8.76
N LEU A 52 14.84 -13.25 7.72
CA LEU A 52 14.42 -14.63 7.47
C LEU A 52 14.88 -15.55 8.60
N THR A 53 13.93 -16.18 9.26
CA THR A 53 14.19 -17.17 10.29
C THR A 53 14.73 -18.47 9.68
N TYR A 54 15.26 -19.34 10.53
CA TYR A 54 15.63 -20.71 10.10
C TYR A 54 14.42 -21.47 9.54
N THR A 55 13.24 -21.26 10.12
CA THR A 55 11.99 -21.91 9.70
C THR A 55 11.59 -21.49 8.29
N ASP A 56 11.69 -20.19 7.97
CA ASP A 56 11.37 -19.69 6.62
C ASP A 56 12.27 -20.34 5.58
N LYS A 57 13.58 -20.38 5.84
CA LYS A 57 14.56 -20.99 4.93
C LYS A 57 14.30 -22.48 4.72
N LYS A 58 14.04 -23.22 5.80
CA LYS A 58 13.72 -24.66 5.72
C LYS A 58 12.42 -24.95 5.00
N PHE A 59 11.44 -24.06 5.11
CA PHE A 59 10.20 -24.19 4.35
C PHE A 59 10.46 -24.04 2.85
N VAL A 60 11.20 -23.02 2.42
CA VAL A 60 11.57 -22.81 1.01
C VAL A 60 12.26 -24.06 0.46
N GLU A 61 13.22 -24.63 1.19
CA GLU A 61 13.89 -25.88 0.81
C GLU A 61 12.91 -27.05 0.62
N ARG A 62 11.91 -27.18 1.50
CA ARG A 62 10.91 -28.26 1.42
C ARG A 62 9.96 -28.10 0.24
N GLN A 63 9.44 -26.89 0.00
CA GLN A 63 8.56 -26.64 -1.14
C GLN A 63 9.24 -26.97 -2.47
N LEU A 64 10.53 -26.61 -2.58
CA LEU A 64 11.33 -26.88 -3.77
C LEU A 64 11.83 -28.33 -3.87
N THR A 65 11.42 -29.23 -2.96
CA THR A 65 11.71 -30.67 -3.06
C THR A 65 10.74 -31.36 -4.02
N ASP A 66 9.48 -30.91 -4.05
CA ASP A 66 8.39 -31.59 -4.75
C ASP A 66 7.89 -30.83 -6.00
N GLY A 67 8.31 -29.57 -6.21
CA GLY A 67 7.88 -28.73 -7.34
C GLY A 67 8.95 -27.74 -7.81
N SER A 68 8.73 -27.15 -9.00
CA SER A 68 9.56 -26.04 -9.47
C SER A 68 9.26 -24.76 -8.71
N VAL A 69 10.12 -23.74 -8.85
CA VAL A 69 9.88 -22.45 -8.18
C VAL A 69 8.60 -21.82 -8.70
N GLU A 70 8.40 -21.88 -10.02
CA GLU A 70 7.22 -21.36 -10.70
C GLU A 70 5.93 -22.07 -10.26
N ASP A 71 5.95 -23.39 -10.11
CA ASP A 71 4.77 -24.15 -9.63
C ASP A 71 4.35 -23.71 -8.23
N VAL A 72 5.31 -23.53 -7.32
CA VAL A 72 5.02 -23.06 -5.96
C VAL A 72 4.41 -21.66 -5.98
N TYR A 73 4.86 -20.77 -6.86
CA TYR A 73 4.25 -19.45 -7.02
C TYR A 73 2.81 -19.53 -7.54
N TYR A 74 2.52 -20.44 -8.48
CA TYR A 74 1.18 -20.66 -8.99
C TYR A 74 0.22 -21.27 -7.98
N ASP A 75 0.68 -22.16 -7.09
CA ASP A 75 -0.15 -22.70 -6.00
C ASP A 75 -0.70 -21.60 -5.06
N TYR A 76 0.01 -20.47 -4.98
CA TYR A 76 -0.38 -19.30 -4.20
C TYR A 76 -0.97 -18.17 -5.06
N ASN A 77 -1.16 -18.39 -6.36
CA ASN A 77 -1.63 -17.41 -7.34
C ASN A 77 -0.75 -16.15 -7.43
N GLU A 78 0.53 -16.27 -7.12
CA GLU A 78 1.50 -15.19 -7.20
C GLU A 78 2.26 -15.31 -8.54
N GLN A 79 1.70 -14.79 -9.63
CA GLN A 79 2.28 -14.94 -10.97
C GLN A 79 3.35 -13.86 -11.21
N LEU A 80 4.62 -14.25 -11.15
CA LEU A 80 5.77 -13.37 -11.40
C LEU A 80 6.64 -13.91 -12.54
N VAL A 81 6.94 -13.07 -13.53
CA VAL A 81 7.83 -13.42 -14.64
C VAL A 81 9.24 -12.90 -14.33
N ALA A 82 10.13 -13.78 -13.87
CA ALA A 82 11.51 -13.41 -13.54
C ALA A 82 12.47 -14.59 -13.75
N ASP A 83 13.75 -14.39 -13.47
CA ASP A 83 14.72 -15.49 -13.45
C ASP A 83 14.55 -16.32 -12.16
N ASN A 84 14.84 -17.62 -12.26
CA ASN A 84 14.70 -18.59 -11.19
C ASN A 84 15.33 -18.15 -9.85
N GLN A 85 16.49 -17.47 -9.92
CA GLN A 85 17.17 -16.96 -8.72
C GLN A 85 16.39 -15.82 -8.05
N VAL A 86 15.78 -14.91 -8.82
CA VAL A 86 14.97 -13.80 -8.31
C VAL A 86 13.72 -14.35 -7.61
N LEU A 87 13.06 -15.31 -8.24
CA LEU A 87 11.88 -15.97 -7.66
C LEU A 87 12.22 -16.69 -6.35
N LYS A 88 13.34 -17.43 -6.29
CA LYS A 88 13.80 -18.09 -5.05
C LYS A 88 14.07 -17.09 -3.92
N GLU A 89 14.60 -15.92 -4.24
CA GLU A 89 14.88 -14.87 -3.25
C GLU A 89 13.59 -14.23 -2.69
N LEU A 90 12.53 -14.13 -3.50
CA LEU A 90 11.24 -13.56 -3.12
C LEU A 90 10.32 -14.56 -2.41
N LEU A 91 10.47 -15.86 -2.67
CA LEU A 91 9.56 -16.92 -2.23
C LEU A 91 9.15 -16.83 -0.75
N PRO A 92 10.07 -16.73 0.24
CA PRO A 92 9.67 -16.70 1.65
C PRO A 92 8.91 -15.44 2.07
N TYR A 93 9.03 -14.34 1.32
CA TYR A 93 8.42 -13.05 1.65
C TYR A 93 7.03 -12.92 1.04
N VAL A 94 6.92 -13.29 -0.24
CA VAL A 94 5.68 -13.16 -1.01
C VAL A 94 4.66 -14.20 -0.59
N ILE A 95 5.08 -15.46 -0.48
CA ILE A 95 4.17 -16.59 -0.34
C ILE A 95 3.74 -16.84 1.12
N LEU A 96 4.67 -16.75 2.06
CA LEU A 96 4.41 -17.19 3.44
C LEU A 96 3.99 -16.06 4.38
N ASN A 97 4.70 -14.94 4.28
CA ASN A 97 4.60 -13.88 5.28
C ASN A 97 3.87 -12.65 4.75
N GLN A 98 3.72 -12.51 3.42
CA GLN A 98 3.22 -11.30 2.76
C GLN A 98 3.90 -10.03 3.30
N GLN A 99 5.18 -10.15 3.62
CA GLN A 99 5.97 -9.10 4.26
C GLN A 99 6.96 -8.53 3.25
N PHE A 100 7.23 -7.22 3.30
CA PHE A 100 8.29 -6.62 2.47
C PHE A 100 9.15 -5.61 3.23
N ASP A 101 10.40 -5.52 2.80
CA ASP A 101 11.37 -4.53 3.22
C ASP A 101 12.11 -3.99 1.99
N ARG A 102 13.17 -3.21 2.21
CA ARG A 102 13.98 -2.66 1.13
C ARG A 102 14.59 -3.74 0.23
N LYS A 103 15.02 -4.86 0.79
CA LYS A 103 15.63 -5.96 0.03
C LYS A 103 14.60 -6.62 -0.89
N VAL A 104 13.37 -6.79 -0.42
CA VAL A 104 12.25 -7.31 -1.23
C VAL A 104 11.95 -6.34 -2.37
N LEU A 105 11.87 -5.03 -2.11
CA LEU A 105 11.66 -4.02 -3.16
C LEU A 105 12.77 -4.04 -4.23
N ASP A 106 14.04 -4.05 -3.80
CA ASP A 106 15.19 -4.13 -4.71
C ASP A 106 15.22 -5.45 -5.50
N THR A 107 14.57 -6.50 -4.99
CA THR A 107 14.43 -7.78 -5.69
C THR A 107 13.25 -7.77 -6.66
N LEU A 108 12.12 -7.20 -6.26
CA LEU A 108 10.93 -7.01 -7.12
C LEU A 108 11.23 -6.09 -8.31
N SER A 109 12.14 -5.13 -8.18
CA SER A 109 12.56 -4.29 -9.31
C SER A 109 13.28 -5.05 -10.42
N ARG A 110 13.73 -6.30 -10.16
CA ARG A 110 14.33 -7.21 -11.14
C ARG A 110 13.31 -8.14 -11.82
N VAL A 111 12.06 -8.13 -11.37
CA VAL A 111 10.97 -8.91 -11.99
C VAL A 111 10.57 -8.25 -13.31
N ARG A 112 10.44 -9.06 -14.38
CA ARG A 112 10.09 -8.58 -15.72
C ARG A 112 8.61 -8.22 -15.82
N ALA A 113 7.74 -8.99 -15.20
CA ALA A 113 6.31 -8.71 -15.12
C ALA A 113 5.68 -9.28 -13.85
N ILE A 114 4.77 -8.51 -13.24
CA ILE A 114 3.87 -8.95 -12.18
C ILE A 114 2.52 -9.19 -12.84
N CYS A 115 2.02 -10.41 -12.73
CA CYS A 115 0.86 -10.89 -13.48
C CYS A 115 -0.30 -11.31 -12.59
N SER A 116 -0.14 -11.17 -11.27
CA SER A 116 -1.21 -11.32 -10.29
C SER A 116 -1.25 -10.14 -9.33
N SER A 117 -2.35 -10.03 -8.60
CA SER A 117 -2.60 -9.03 -7.57
C SER A 117 -1.70 -9.25 -6.33
N LEU A 118 -0.39 -9.13 -6.50
CA LEU A 118 0.62 -9.20 -5.45
C LEU A 118 0.33 -8.16 -4.38
N THR A 119 0.16 -8.61 -3.14
CA THR A 119 -0.11 -7.74 -1.98
C THR A 119 0.91 -8.01 -0.88
N LEU A 120 1.65 -6.97 -0.47
CA LEU A 120 2.68 -7.08 0.57
C LEU A 120 2.55 -5.95 1.58
N THR A 121 2.92 -6.24 2.83
CA THR A 121 2.91 -5.27 3.94
C THR A 121 4.29 -5.12 4.56
N GLY A 122 4.75 -3.88 4.72
CA GLY A 122 6.05 -3.53 5.26
C GLY A 122 5.89 -2.55 6.40
N GLU A 123 6.83 -2.56 7.34
CA GLU A 123 6.85 -1.60 8.45
C GLU A 123 7.85 -0.48 8.16
N VAL A 124 7.43 0.76 8.37
CA VAL A 124 8.26 1.94 8.22
C VAL A 124 8.83 2.31 9.58
N LYS A 125 10.13 2.57 9.62
CA LYS A 125 10.80 3.07 10.81
C LYS A 125 10.41 4.54 11.02
N ILE A 126 9.84 4.82 12.18
CA ILE A 126 9.42 6.16 12.58
C ILE A 126 10.01 6.49 13.96
N ASP A 127 10.21 7.78 14.25
CA ASP A 127 10.84 8.26 15.50
C ASP A 127 9.92 8.18 16.74
N SER A 128 8.80 7.45 16.64
CA SER A 128 7.80 7.32 17.70
C SER A 128 7.74 5.90 18.24
N GLU A 129 7.16 5.72 19.43
CA GLU A 129 6.83 4.38 19.97
C GLU A 129 5.68 3.69 19.22
N ASP A 130 4.97 4.43 18.35
CA ASP A 130 3.98 3.87 17.44
C ASP A 130 4.64 3.08 16.31
N ARG A 131 3.84 2.27 15.60
CA ARG A 131 4.27 1.51 14.43
C ARG A 131 3.44 1.91 13.22
N LEU A 132 4.08 2.07 12.07
CA LEU A 132 3.41 2.36 10.80
C LEU A 132 3.67 1.24 9.80
N PHE A 133 2.59 0.60 9.35
CA PHE A 133 2.62 -0.41 8.31
C PHE A 133 2.03 0.15 7.03
N VAL A 134 2.68 -0.16 5.93
CA VAL A 134 2.27 0.22 4.58
C VAL A 134 1.98 -1.07 3.82
N THR A 135 0.81 -1.16 3.22
CA THR A 135 0.46 -2.26 2.33
C THR A 135 0.32 -1.72 0.92
N PHE A 136 0.97 -2.38 -0.02
CA PHE A 136 0.82 -2.08 -1.44
C PHE A 136 0.17 -3.23 -2.19
N ARG A 137 -0.35 -2.91 -3.37
CA ARG A 137 -0.85 -3.86 -4.36
C ARG A 137 -0.19 -3.58 -5.72
N ALA A 138 0.10 -4.62 -6.47
CA ALA A 138 0.48 -4.47 -7.87
C ALA A 138 -0.71 -4.00 -8.73
N ILE A 139 -0.47 -3.01 -9.57
CA ILE A 139 -1.41 -2.45 -10.55
C ILE A 139 -0.78 -2.41 -11.94
N ALA A 140 -1.60 -2.45 -12.99
CA ALA A 140 -1.10 -2.35 -14.35
C ALA A 140 -0.54 -0.97 -14.67
N ASN A 141 0.52 -0.92 -15.48
CA ASN A 141 1.17 0.32 -15.91
C ASN A 141 1.55 0.25 -17.39
N GLU A 142 0.66 0.66 -18.28
CA GLU A 142 0.90 0.85 -19.73
C GLU A 142 1.80 -0.20 -20.41
N GLY A 143 1.56 -1.50 -20.14
CA GLY A 143 2.31 -2.62 -20.72
C GLY A 143 3.71 -2.84 -20.12
N ARG A 144 4.08 -2.12 -19.05
CA ARG A 144 5.29 -2.32 -18.25
C ARG A 144 5.07 -3.42 -17.20
N ARG A 145 6.07 -3.64 -16.34
CA ARG A 145 6.06 -4.73 -15.34
C ARG A 145 4.89 -4.70 -14.34
N GLY A 146 4.19 -3.58 -14.23
CA GLY A 146 3.30 -3.23 -13.12
C GLY A 146 3.94 -2.18 -12.19
N GLU A 147 3.10 -1.46 -11.46
CA GLU A 147 3.48 -0.53 -10.40
C GLU A 147 2.98 -1.04 -9.05
N LEU A 148 3.71 -0.76 -7.97
CA LEU A 148 3.32 -1.16 -6.62
C LEU A 148 2.72 0.05 -5.91
N ARG A 149 1.41 0.13 -5.86
CA ARG A 149 0.68 1.27 -5.29
C ARG A 149 0.30 1.03 -3.85
N VAL A 150 0.48 2.03 -3.00
CA VAL A 150 0.01 2.01 -1.61
C VAL A 150 -1.52 1.99 -1.58
N VAL A 151 -2.09 0.92 -1.03
CA VAL A 151 -3.55 0.71 -0.94
C VAL A 151 -4.07 0.71 0.50
N ARG A 152 -3.17 0.62 1.48
CA ARG A 152 -3.54 0.68 2.89
C ARG A 152 -2.39 1.18 3.75
N LEU A 153 -2.73 1.99 4.74
CA LEU A 153 -1.84 2.41 5.82
C LEU A 153 -2.43 1.97 7.15
N GLU A 154 -1.62 1.38 8.02
CA GLU A 154 -2.04 0.98 9.37
C GLU A 154 -1.08 1.57 10.40
N ARG A 155 -1.57 2.42 11.29
CA ARG A 155 -0.80 2.92 12.43
C ARG A 155 -1.29 2.30 13.73
N GLN A 156 -0.37 1.66 14.44
CA GLN A 156 -0.61 1.09 15.77
C GLN A 156 -0.03 2.04 16.81
N PHE A 157 -0.88 2.55 17.69
CA PHE A 157 -0.47 3.38 18.82
C PHE A 157 -0.29 2.51 20.05
N ASP A 158 0.74 2.72 20.89
CA ASP A 158 0.84 2.02 22.20
C ASP A 158 -0.22 2.51 23.20
N ILE A 159 -1.49 2.26 22.89
CA ILE A 159 -2.68 2.58 23.67
C ILE A 159 -3.53 1.32 23.68
N MET A 160 -3.65 0.66 24.82
CA MET A 160 -4.49 -0.51 24.99
C MET A 160 -5.93 -0.12 25.30
N SER A 161 -6.86 -1.06 25.12
CA SER A 161 -8.26 -0.79 25.39
C SER A 161 -8.48 -0.43 26.87
N PRO A 162 -9.27 0.63 27.21
CA PRO A 162 -9.41 1.09 28.59
C PRO A 162 -9.97 0.06 29.58
N HIS A 163 -10.66 -0.98 29.09
CA HIS A 163 -11.16 -2.06 29.92
C HIS A 163 -10.05 -3.05 30.35
N LEU A 164 -8.92 -3.07 29.65
CA LEU A 164 -7.73 -3.88 29.98
C LEU A 164 -6.66 -3.05 30.66
N ARG A 165 -6.42 -1.82 30.20
CA ARG A 165 -5.45 -0.87 30.77
C ARG A 165 -6.14 0.45 31.09
N GLY A 166 -6.74 0.54 32.28
CA GLY A 166 -7.51 1.72 32.70
C GLY A 166 -6.73 3.05 32.63
N GLY A 167 -5.40 3.00 32.80
CA GLY A 167 -4.51 4.16 32.67
C GLY A 167 -4.51 4.82 31.28
N ASP A 168 -4.89 4.09 30.24
CA ASP A 168 -4.92 4.63 28.87
C ASP A 168 -6.20 5.37 28.51
N ARG A 169 -7.19 5.42 29.40
CA ARG A 169 -8.50 6.03 29.10
C ARG A 169 -8.38 7.45 28.57
N ILE A 170 -7.50 8.27 29.16
CA ILE A 170 -7.26 9.66 28.74
C ILE A 170 -6.49 9.68 27.41
N ARG A 171 -5.43 8.86 27.26
CA ARG A 171 -4.64 8.76 26.02
C ARG A 171 -5.52 8.38 24.83
N TYR A 172 -6.38 7.37 25.00
CA TYR A 172 -7.36 6.95 24.01
C TYR A 172 -8.32 8.09 23.62
N LYS A 173 -8.92 8.77 24.61
CA LYS A 173 -9.85 9.88 24.34
C LYS A 173 -9.16 10.99 23.54
N ASN A 174 -7.96 11.40 23.96
CA ASN A 174 -7.21 12.47 23.30
C ASN A 174 -6.82 12.07 21.87
N LYS A 175 -6.29 10.84 21.68
CA LYS A 175 -5.91 10.36 20.36
C LYS A 175 -7.11 10.25 19.42
N LYS A 176 -8.25 9.78 19.91
CA LYS A 176 -9.49 9.75 19.14
C LYS A 176 -9.92 11.15 18.69
N GLU A 177 -9.90 12.13 19.58
CA GLU A 177 -10.25 13.52 19.26
C GLU A 177 -9.28 14.15 18.25
N GLU A 178 -7.98 13.88 18.38
CA GLU A 178 -6.93 14.28 17.43
C GLU A 178 -7.18 13.69 16.04
N LEU A 179 -7.35 12.37 15.95
CA LEU A 179 -7.54 11.68 14.68
C LEU A 179 -8.85 12.08 13.98
N LYS A 180 -9.92 12.33 14.73
CA LYS A 180 -11.19 12.79 14.15
C LYS A 180 -11.13 14.22 13.62
N LYS A 181 -10.19 15.05 14.10
CA LYS A 181 -9.91 16.37 13.50
C LYS A 181 -9.15 16.22 12.18
N ARG A 182 -8.21 15.28 12.11
CA ARG A 182 -7.40 15.02 10.90
C ARG A 182 -8.20 14.29 9.81
N PHE A 183 -9.03 13.33 10.21
CA PHE A 183 -9.88 12.53 9.34
C PHE A 183 -11.34 12.67 9.80
N PRO A 184 -12.09 13.70 9.35
CA PRO A 184 -13.46 13.95 9.80
C PRO A 184 -14.43 12.78 9.58
N GLN A 185 -14.18 11.97 8.54
CA GLN A 185 -14.91 10.75 8.18
C GLN A 185 -14.56 9.52 9.05
N LEU A 186 -13.60 9.66 9.98
CA LEU A 186 -13.13 8.53 10.78
C LEU A 186 -14.25 7.80 11.52
N LYS A 187 -14.44 6.53 11.20
CA LYS A 187 -15.34 5.62 11.91
C LYS A 187 -14.62 4.94 13.06
N THR A 188 -15.22 4.96 14.25
CA THR A 188 -14.69 4.22 15.41
C THR A 188 -15.43 2.91 15.57
N VAL A 189 -14.69 1.80 15.61
CA VAL A 189 -15.19 0.45 15.87
C VAL A 189 -14.54 -0.12 17.13
N VAL A 190 -15.15 -1.15 17.71
CA VAL A 190 -14.55 -1.84 18.87
C VAL A 190 -13.41 -2.72 18.38
N ASP A 191 -13.72 -3.65 17.48
CA ASP A 191 -12.79 -4.61 16.87
C ASP A 191 -12.59 -4.24 15.40
N ILE A 192 -11.36 -4.26 14.89
CA ILE A 192 -11.05 -3.96 13.48
C ILE A 192 -10.89 -5.21 12.60
N ASP A 193 -10.67 -6.38 13.21
CA ASP A 193 -10.47 -7.65 12.49
C ASP A 193 -11.65 -8.63 12.64
N GLY A 194 -12.55 -8.37 13.60
CA GLY A 194 -13.73 -9.21 13.82
C GLY A 194 -14.69 -9.23 12.63
N ARG A 195 -15.28 -10.40 12.33
CA ARG A 195 -16.24 -10.62 11.23
C ARG A 195 -17.41 -9.61 11.19
N ARG A 196 -17.83 -9.09 12.35
CA ARG A 196 -18.88 -8.06 12.46
C ARG A 196 -18.38 -6.66 12.08
N ALA A 197 -17.11 -6.37 12.32
CA ALA A 197 -16.48 -5.14 11.88
C ALA A 197 -16.33 -5.16 10.36
N THR A 198 -15.91 -6.27 9.75
CA THR A 198 -15.86 -6.43 8.30
C THR A 198 -17.22 -6.10 7.66
N LEU A 199 -18.32 -6.66 8.19
CA LEU A 199 -19.68 -6.40 7.71
C LEU A 199 -20.18 -4.95 7.92
N ALA A 200 -19.67 -4.22 8.92
CA ALA A 200 -20.03 -2.83 9.17
C ALA A 200 -19.04 -1.81 8.59
N VAL A 201 -17.84 -2.25 8.22
CA VAL A 201 -16.75 -1.48 7.58
C VAL A 201 -16.83 -1.58 6.06
N HIS A 202 -17.64 -2.50 5.51
CA HIS A 202 -18.08 -2.49 4.11
C HIS A 202 -19.01 -1.31 3.74
N SER A 203 -18.99 -0.22 4.53
CA SER A 203 -19.68 1.03 4.20
C SER A 203 -18.62 2.13 4.14
N ASP A 204 -18.19 2.48 2.92
CA ASP A 204 -17.79 3.81 2.44
C ASP A 204 -16.78 4.67 3.24
N GLU A 205 -16.10 4.15 4.27
CA GLU A 205 -15.26 4.97 5.17
C GLU A 205 -13.77 4.66 5.01
N ASP A 206 -13.05 5.57 4.37
CA ASP A 206 -11.61 5.50 4.08
C ASP A 206 -10.68 5.53 5.31
N ALA A 207 -11.23 5.81 6.50
CA ALA A 207 -10.50 5.87 7.76
C ALA A 207 -11.27 5.17 8.90
N VAL A 208 -10.62 4.21 9.57
CA VAL A 208 -11.21 3.41 10.65
C VAL A 208 -10.27 3.35 11.86
N LEU A 209 -10.82 3.56 13.07
CA LEU A 209 -10.11 3.45 14.34
C LEU A 209 -10.72 2.36 15.20
N GLY A 210 -9.91 1.42 15.69
CA GLY A 210 -10.38 0.35 16.58
C GLY A 210 -9.25 -0.38 17.28
N PHE A 211 -9.57 -1.45 18.00
CA PHE A 211 -8.56 -2.36 18.57
C PHE A 211 -8.57 -3.68 17.80
N ARG A 212 -7.45 -4.38 17.74
CA ARG A 212 -7.36 -5.72 17.14
C ARG A 212 -7.54 -6.76 18.25
N PHE A 213 -8.55 -7.63 18.13
CA PHE A 213 -8.81 -8.71 19.10
C PHE A 213 -8.57 -10.08 18.48
N ILE A 214 -7.50 -10.78 18.89
CA ILE A 214 -7.21 -12.15 18.45
C ILE A 214 -7.44 -13.10 19.63
N SER A 215 -8.53 -13.87 19.55
CA SER A 215 -8.84 -15.04 20.37
C SER A 215 -8.70 -14.92 21.90
N ASP A 216 -8.74 -13.69 22.46
CA ASP A 216 -8.69 -13.28 23.89
C ASP A 216 -7.60 -12.23 24.19
N SER A 217 -6.74 -11.92 23.22
CA SER A 217 -5.73 -10.86 23.32
C SER A 217 -6.20 -9.59 22.62
N SER A 218 -6.15 -8.46 23.32
CA SER A 218 -6.31 -7.15 22.69
C SER A 218 -4.93 -6.60 22.37
N ASN A 219 -4.75 -6.24 21.11
CA ASN A 219 -3.61 -5.46 20.66
C ASN A 219 -3.87 -3.96 20.87
N PRO A 220 -2.85 -3.12 20.64
CA PRO A 220 -2.97 -1.68 20.78
C PRO A 220 -4.00 -1.06 19.82
N LEU A 221 -4.34 0.21 20.05
CA LEU A 221 -5.24 1.01 19.22
C LEU A 221 -4.66 1.11 17.80
N VAL A 222 -5.50 0.89 16.80
CA VAL A 222 -5.13 0.87 15.39
C VAL A 222 -5.96 1.86 14.61
N LEU A 223 -5.29 2.77 13.88
CA LEU A 223 -5.88 3.53 12.78
C LEU A 223 -5.54 2.82 11.48
N LYS A 224 -6.56 2.56 10.66
CA LYS A 224 -6.41 1.97 9.33
C LYS A 224 -6.99 2.95 8.30
N LEU A 225 -6.17 3.32 7.33
CA LEU A 225 -6.60 4.04 6.13
C LEU A 225 -6.61 3.04 4.98
N ILE A 226 -7.67 3.02 4.18
CA ILE A 226 -7.90 2.02 3.13
C ILE A 226 -8.31 2.75 1.86
N ASP A 227 -7.74 2.33 0.73
CA ASP A 227 -8.26 2.70 -0.58
C ASP A 227 -9.51 1.88 -0.91
N PHE A 228 -10.64 2.56 -1.08
CA PHE A 228 -11.88 1.95 -1.58
C PHE A 228 -12.10 2.24 -3.07
N ALA A 229 -11.17 2.90 -3.75
CA ALA A 229 -11.21 2.99 -5.19
C ALA A 229 -11.27 1.58 -5.78
N ASP A 230 -12.09 1.40 -6.81
CA ASP A 230 -12.14 0.17 -7.58
C ASP A 230 -10.85 0.05 -8.39
N ILE A 231 -9.80 -0.46 -7.73
CA ILE A 231 -8.50 -0.71 -8.35
C ILE A 231 -8.62 -2.01 -9.14
N PRO A 232 -8.56 -1.94 -10.49
CA PRO A 232 -8.65 -3.13 -11.32
C PRO A 232 -7.60 -4.16 -10.94
N MET A 233 -7.96 -5.43 -11.02
CA MET A 233 -6.98 -6.49 -10.86
C MET A 233 -6.03 -6.47 -12.05
N ILE A 234 -4.72 -6.63 -11.81
CA ILE A 234 -3.72 -6.62 -12.89
C ILE A 234 -3.95 -7.76 -13.89
N GLU A 235 -4.54 -8.86 -13.44
CA GLU A 235 -4.97 -10.01 -14.24
C GLU A 235 -6.01 -9.65 -15.30
N GLU A 236 -6.85 -8.65 -15.01
CA GLU A 236 -8.01 -8.25 -15.82
C GLU A 236 -7.76 -6.94 -16.58
N ASP A 237 -6.66 -6.24 -16.27
CA ASP A 237 -6.38 -4.93 -16.83
C ASP A 237 -5.72 -5.05 -18.22
N PRO A 238 -6.30 -4.44 -19.28
CA PRO A 238 -5.73 -4.48 -20.63
C PRO A 238 -4.35 -3.80 -20.74
N LYS A 239 -3.93 -3.03 -19.73
CA LYS A 239 -2.60 -2.42 -19.63
C LYS A 239 -1.58 -3.30 -18.93
N ALA A 240 -1.93 -4.53 -18.54
CA ALA A 240 -0.97 -5.48 -17.98
C ALA A 240 0.18 -5.76 -18.96
N HIS A 241 1.30 -6.27 -18.43
CA HIS A 241 2.44 -6.60 -19.28
C HIS A 241 2.05 -7.67 -20.32
N PRO A 242 2.52 -7.60 -21.58
CA PRO A 242 2.27 -8.64 -22.60
C PRO A 242 2.77 -10.06 -22.26
N LEU A 243 3.45 -10.25 -21.13
CA LEU A 243 3.91 -11.56 -20.64
C LEU A 243 2.93 -12.15 -19.61
N CYS A 244 1.99 -11.33 -19.12
CA CYS A 244 0.94 -11.73 -18.19
C CYS A 244 -0.29 -12.29 -18.90
N SER A 245 -0.44 -11.98 -20.18
CA SER A 245 -1.30 -12.76 -21.07
C SER A 245 -0.69 -14.15 -21.20
N THR A 246 -1.35 -15.15 -20.62
CA THR A 246 -1.20 -16.52 -21.09
C THR A 246 -1.46 -16.49 -22.60
N ALA A 247 -0.47 -16.89 -23.39
CA ALA A 247 -0.65 -17.08 -24.81
C ALA A 247 -1.91 -17.94 -25.04
N ASP A 248 -2.85 -17.39 -25.82
CA ASP A 248 -4.05 -18.01 -26.44
C ASP A 248 -4.81 -19.11 -25.69
#